data_AF-A0A497BYK7-F1
#
_entry.id   AF-A0A497BYK7-F1
#
_cell.length_a   1.000
_cell.length_b   1.000
_cell.length_c   1.000
_cell.angle_alpha   90.00
_cell.angle_beta   90.00
_cell.angle_gamma   90.00
#
_symmetry.space_group_name_H-M   'P 1'
#
loop_
_entity.id
_entity.type
_entity.pdbx_description
1 polymer ?
#
loop_
_entity_poly.entity_id
_entity_poly.type
_entity_poly.pdbx_seq_one_letter_code
_entity_poly.pdbx_strand_id
1 'polypeptide(L)' 'PIHLAQLLSYLKLSGCKVGLLINFNVKMLKDGIRRVVDNFPDSPRSLRSQR' A
#
# COMPACT_ATOMS: atom_id res chain seq x y z
N PRO A 1 -5.42 2.69 11.39
CA PRO A 1 -5.63 1.26 11.02
C PRO A 1 -6.86 0.99 10.12
N ILE A 2 -7.95 1.79 10.21
CA ILE A 2 -9.14 1.62 9.36
C ILE A 2 -8.96 2.05 7.89
N HIS A 3 -8.35 3.22 7.64
CA HIS A 3 -8.23 3.77 6.29
C HIS A 3 -7.35 2.93 5.35
N LEU A 4 -6.37 2.20 5.90
CA LEU A 4 -5.57 1.25 5.14
C LEU A 4 -6.41 0.06 4.65
N ALA A 5 -7.24 -0.51 5.54
CA ALA A 5 -8.13 -1.61 5.19
C ALA A 5 -9.19 -1.17 4.17
N GLN A 6 -9.77 0.02 4.34
CA GLN A 6 -10.70 0.61 3.36
C GLN A 6 -10.05 0.79 1.99
N LEU A 7 -8.84 1.35 1.94
CA LEU A 7 -8.11 1.52 0.68
C LEU A 7 -7.83 0.17 0.02
N LEU A 8 -7.39 -0.84 0.76
CA LEU A 8 -7.18 -2.19 0.24
C LEU A 8 -8.48 -2.80 -0.32
N SER A 9 -9.61 -2.62 0.35
CA SER A 9 -10.91 -3.06 -0.17
C SER A 9 -11.24 -2.37 -1.49
N TYR A 10 -11.04 -1.05 -1.59
CA TYR A 10 -11.27 -0.33 -2.84
C TYR A 10 -10.33 -0.77 -3.96
N LEU A 11 -9.03 -0.98 -3.67
CA LEU A 11 -8.06 -1.49 -4.65
C LEU A 11 -8.47 -2.86 -5.20
N LYS A 12 -8.96 -3.75 -4.33
CA LYS A 12 -9.48 -5.07 -4.75
C LYS A 12 -10.72 -4.95 -5.61
N LEU A 13 -11.67 -4.09 -5.23
CA LEU A 13 -12.93 -3.91 -5.96
C LEU A 13 -12.74 -3.19 -7.30
N SER A 14 -11.79 -2.25 -7.38
CA SER A 14 -11.50 -1.51 -8.61
C SER A 14 -10.51 -2.20 -9.54
N GLY A 15 -9.85 -3.28 -9.08
CA GLY A 15 -8.77 -3.95 -9.81
C GLY A 15 -7.46 -3.15 -9.86
N CYS A 16 -7.37 -2.02 -9.16
CA CYS A 16 -6.15 -1.21 -9.10
C CYS A 16 -5.11 -1.86 -8.17
N LYS A 17 -3.83 -1.90 -8.59
CA LYS A 17 -2.75 -2.50 -7.79
C LYS A 17 -2.07 -1.53 -6.83
N VAL A 18 -2.23 -0.23 -7.01
CA VAL A 18 -1.54 0.80 -6.23
C VAL A 18 -2.53 1.87 -5.81
N GLY A 19 -2.45 2.29 -4.54
CA GLY A 19 -3.22 3.39 -3.98
C GLY A 19 -2.34 4.31 -3.13
N LEU A 20 -2.81 5.56 -2.95
CA LEU A 20 -2.19 6.53 -2.05
C LEU A 20 -3.12 6.76 -0.87
N LEU A 21 -2.57 6.62 0.33
CA LEU A 21 -3.22 7.03 1.56
C LEU A 21 -2.57 8.34 2.02
N ILE A 22 -3.35 9.42 2.08
CA ILE A 22 -2.86 10.77 2.39
C ILE A 22 -3.42 11.22 3.73
N ASN A 23 -2.54 11.51 4.68
CA ASN A 23 -2.88 12.18 5.94
C ASN A 23 -2.57 13.67 5.82
N PHE A 24 -3.58 14.53 6.01
CA PHE A 24 -3.41 15.98 5.96
C PHE A 24 -3.08 16.60 7.32
N ASN A 25 -3.19 15.85 8.42
CA ASN A 25 -2.89 16.34 9.77
C ASN A 25 -1.38 16.18 10.10
N VAL A 26 -0.51 16.73 9.25
CA VAL A 26 0.96 16.70 9.40
C VAL A 26 1.58 18.02 8.95
N LYS A 27 2.78 18.34 9.46
CA LYS A 27 3.48 19.60 9.16
C LYS A 27 3.91 19.73 7.70
N MET A 28 4.33 18.63 7.06
CA MET A 28 4.67 18.58 5.64
C MET A 28 3.89 17.45 4.98
N LEU A 29 3.20 17.73 3.86
CA LEU A 29 2.34 16.75 3.20
C LEU A 29 3.09 15.46 2.81
N LYS A 30 4.36 15.57 2.43
CA LYS A 30 5.21 14.41 2.10
C LYS A 30 5.28 13.37 3.21
N ASP A 31 5.17 13.79 4.47
CA ASP A 31 5.23 12.90 5.64
C ASP A 31 3.90 12.17 5.87
N GLY A 32 2.81 12.68 5.28
CA GLY A 32 1.47 12.11 5.35
C GLY A 32 1.12 11.16 4.20
N ILE A 33 1.96 11.05 3.17
CA ILE A 33 1.69 10.21 2.00
C ILE A 33 2.24 8.80 2.21
N ARG A 34 1.39 7.79 2.03
CA ARG A 34 1.77 6.38 2.06
C ARG A 34 1.32 5.68 0.78
N ARG A 35 2.24 5.03 0.09
CA ARG A 35 1.93 4.18 -1.07
C ARG A 35 1.56 2.78 -0.59
N VAL A 36 0.41 2.29 -1.02
CA VAL A 36 -0.11 0.96 -0.69
C VAL A 36 -0.17 0.15 -1.97
N VAL A 37 0.28 -1.11 -1.90
CA VAL A 37 0.27 -2.03 -3.04
C VAL A 37 -0.58 -3.24 -2.69
N ASP A 38 -1.58 -3.53 -3.52
CA ASP A 38 -2.33 -4.77 -3.48
C ASP A 38 -1.64 -5.79 -4.41
N ASN A 39 -1.23 -6.94 -3.85
CA ASN A 39 -0.55 -8.03 -4.56
C ASN A 39 0.79 -7.64 -5.22
N PHE A 40 1.77 -7.23 -4.42
CA PHE A 40 3.15 -7.12 -4.93
C PHE A 40 3.68 -8.54 -5.21
N PRO A 41 4.18 -8.84 -6.43
CA PRO A 41 4.79 -10.13 -6.68
C PRO A 41 5.97 -10.28 -5.73
N ASP A 42 6.05 -11.40 -5.02
CA ASP A 42 7.21 -11.73 -4.23
C ASP A 42 8.44 -11.57 -5.12
N SER A 43 9.38 -10.73 -4.68
CA SER A 43 10.63 -10.60 -5.41
C SER A 43 11.21 -12.00 -5.55
N PRO A 44 11.72 -12.41 -6.73
CA PRO A 44 12.40 -13.69 -6.87
C PRO A 44 13.62 -13.83 -5.95
N ARG A 45 14.02 -12.77 -5.24
CA ARG A 45 15.00 -12.77 -4.15
C ARG A 45 14.45 -13.25 -2.79
N SER A 46 13.16 -13.09 -2.46
CA SER A 46 12.62 -13.57 -1.17
C SER A 46 12.54 -15.10 -1.11
N LEU A 47 12.26 -15.74 -2.25
CA LEU A 47 12.23 -17.20 -2.42
C LEU A 47 13.62 -17.87 -2.21
N ARG A 48 14.72 -17.10 -2.29
CA ARG A 48 16.07 -17.62 -2.05
C ARG A 48 16.46 -17.67 -0.58
N SER A 49 15.75 -16.97 0.30
CA SER A 49 16.02 -16.95 1.75
C SER A 49 15.36 -18.11 2.50
N GLN A 50 14.60 -18.97 1.81
CA GLN A 50 13.94 -20.15 2.38
C GLN A 50 14.59 -21.49 1.96
N ARG A 51 15.80 -21.46 1.40
CA ARG A 51 16.64 -22.65 1.12
C ARG A 51 17.94 -22.58 1.90
#